data_AF-A0A1A0H7X9-F1
#
_entry.id   AF-A0A1A0H7X9-F1
#
_cell.length_a   1.000
_cell.length_b   1.000
_cell.length_c   1.000
_cell.angle_alpha   90.00
_cell.angle_beta   90.00
_cell.angle_gamma   90.00
#
_symmetry.space_group_name_H-M   'P 1'
#
loop_
_entity.id
_entity.type
_entity.pdbx_description
1 polymer ?
#
loop_
_entity_poly.entity_id
_entity_poly.type
_entity_poly.pdbx_seq_one_letter_code
_entity_poly.pdbx_strand_id
1 'polypeptide(L)'
;MSSYQFEELNQLQREIIAENPADILQFSANFFSNKLALQRAHAWQSQARAKAAGIELFPNTSSVSPGIMGSFKTPTFRQPSFKSPFDDNDPHSDHAKDHHDDGSSKKNESVGGLFKNNFGQSLGSKESVHPETDPAESSAGDKSETKPINKLPRTFNANRRVSVSAEAMNPDEFKSDSWKPPVNDLNPQQRGELGKTLSLNFLFQQLDSNSKSTVLSALIKKNFLKETEIIKQGEVGDYFYIIESGVVDFYVNGSKVNTSGDGSSFGELALMYNSPRAATAVAASDVTCWALDRATFRRILLEGTFNRRIMYEDFLKDVKVLLGLTSQERSKLASALSTEIYSAGEEIVTEGEVGEKFYLIESGTCVISKKGEGVIGEIGKGKYFGEVALLNDLPRQATVTAANNVIVATLGKSGFTRLLGPALDVLRKQDPTAN
;
A
#
# COMPACT_ATOMS: atom_id res chain seq x y z
N MET A 1 -4.75 20.56 10.14
CA MET A 1 -3.47 21.27 9.91
C MET A 1 -2.88 21.61 11.26
N SER A 2 -1.57 21.47 11.46
CA SER A 2 -0.90 21.86 12.72
C SER A 2 -0.83 23.39 12.85
N SER A 3 -0.69 23.92 14.08
CA SER A 3 -0.55 25.37 14.33
C SER A 3 0.62 25.98 13.54
N TYR A 4 1.72 25.24 13.42
CA TYR A 4 2.89 25.61 12.64
C TYR A 4 2.59 25.78 11.14
N GLN A 5 1.82 24.87 10.55
CA GLN A 5 1.44 24.95 9.14
C GLN A 5 0.57 26.18 8.84
N PHE A 6 -0.26 26.59 9.79
CA PHE A 6 -1.11 27.77 9.65
C PHE A 6 -0.28 29.07 9.69
N GLU A 7 0.73 29.13 10.55
CA GLU A 7 1.64 30.28 10.66
C GLU A 7 2.49 30.48 9.40
N GLU A 8 2.99 29.38 8.83
CA GLU A 8 3.73 29.33 7.57
C GLU A 8 2.92 29.89 6.38
N LEU A 9 1.65 29.48 6.26
CA LEU A 9 0.76 29.96 5.22
C LEU A 9 0.42 31.45 5.39
N ASN A 10 0.23 31.91 6.63
CA ASN A 10 0.00 33.33 6.91
C ASN A 10 1.22 34.21 6.61
N GLN A 11 2.43 33.66 6.72
CA GLN A 11 3.64 34.38 6.32
C GLN A 11 3.74 34.50 4.79
N LEU A 12 3.54 33.39 4.07
CA LEU A 12 3.50 33.42 2.60
C LEU A 12 2.45 34.41 2.09
N GLN A 13 1.26 34.41 2.68
CA GLN A 13 0.19 35.32 2.27
C GLN A 13 0.54 36.79 2.50
N ARG A 14 1.28 37.12 3.58
CA ARG A 14 1.79 38.48 3.79
C ARG A 14 2.84 38.88 2.75
N GLU A 15 3.75 37.99 2.39
CA GLU A 15 4.81 38.27 1.40
C GLU A 15 4.24 38.41 -0.02
N ILE A 16 3.24 37.61 -0.38
CA ILE A 16 2.53 37.76 -1.66
C ILE A 16 1.82 39.13 -1.74
N ILE A 17 1.17 39.56 -0.66
CA ILE A 17 0.48 40.87 -0.63
C ILE A 17 1.50 42.03 -0.71
N ALA A 18 2.67 41.87 -0.07
CA ALA A 18 3.69 42.92 -0.04
C ALA A 18 4.41 43.08 -1.38
N GLU A 19 4.79 41.98 -2.03
CA GLU A 19 5.57 42.02 -3.27
C GLU A 19 4.72 42.00 -4.54
N ASN A 20 3.44 41.64 -4.43
CA ASN A 20 2.47 41.54 -5.52
C ASN A 20 3.05 40.90 -6.80
N PRO A 21 3.56 39.66 -6.72
CA PRO A 21 4.25 39.01 -7.83
C PRO A 21 3.28 38.68 -8.97
N ALA A 22 3.72 38.88 -10.21
CA ALA A 22 2.93 38.55 -11.41
C ALA A 22 2.68 37.03 -11.53
N ASP A 23 3.61 36.20 -11.07
CA ASP A 23 3.47 34.73 -11.00
C ASP A 23 3.51 34.26 -9.54
N ILE A 24 2.32 34.10 -8.97
CA ILE A 24 2.13 33.69 -7.57
C ILE A 24 2.60 32.25 -7.34
N LEU A 25 2.51 31.37 -8.35
CA LEU A 25 2.89 29.96 -8.21
C LEU A 25 4.40 29.81 -8.16
N GLN A 26 5.13 30.46 -9.08
CA GLN A 26 6.59 30.45 -9.08
C GLN A 26 7.14 31.15 -7.83
N PHE A 27 6.52 32.24 -7.39
CA PHE A 27 6.86 32.93 -6.15
C PHE A 27 6.73 32.01 -4.93
N SER A 28 5.61 31.31 -4.81
CA SER A 28 5.36 30.36 -3.71
C SER A 28 6.37 29.20 -3.71
N ALA A 29 6.71 28.68 -4.90
CA ALA A 29 7.73 27.63 -5.03
C ALA A 29 9.12 28.08 -4.57
N ASN A 30 9.50 29.31 -4.92
CA ASN A 30 10.75 29.91 -4.49
C ASN A 30 10.76 30.19 -2.97
N PHE A 31 9.66 30.69 -2.41
CA PHE A 31 9.50 30.95 -0.98
C PHE A 31 9.78 29.69 -0.14
N PHE A 32 9.10 28.57 -0.45
CA PHE A 32 9.31 27.33 0.31
C PHE A 32 10.69 26.71 0.09
N SER A 33 11.26 26.87 -1.11
CA SER A 33 12.62 26.39 -1.41
C SER A 33 13.66 27.15 -0.60
N ASN A 34 13.53 28.47 -0.50
CA ASN A 34 14.42 29.32 0.28
C ASN A 34 14.28 29.05 1.78
N LYS A 35 13.04 28.86 2.25
CA LYS A 35 12.77 28.53 3.66
C LYS A 35 13.35 27.18 4.07
N LEU A 36 13.23 26.17 3.20
CA LEU A 36 13.87 24.87 3.42
C LEU A 36 15.39 24.98 3.47
N ALA A 37 15.99 25.80 2.60
CA ALA A 37 17.44 26.06 2.62
C ALA A 37 17.89 26.72 3.94
N LEU A 38 17.14 27.70 4.44
CA LEU A 38 17.39 28.34 5.73
C LEU A 38 17.28 27.37 6.91
N GLN A 39 16.25 26.52 6.92
CA GLN A 39 16.08 25.50 7.96
C GLN A 39 17.24 24.49 7.95
N ARG A 40 17.70 24.07 6.77
CA ARG A 40 18.87 23.20 6.63
C ARG A 40 20.14 23.89 7.13
N ALA A 41 20.35 25.16 6.79
CA ALA A 41 21.50 25.93 7.26
C ALA A 41 21.49 26.07 8.79
N HIS A 42 20.32 26.35 9.39
CA HIS A 42 20.16 26.41 10.84
C HIS A 42 20.42 25.05 11.51
N ALA A 43 19.89 23.97 10.95
CA ALA A 43 20.15 22.62 11.45
C ALA A 43 21.65 22.28 11.37
N TRP A 44 22.33 22.66 10.30
CA TRP A 44 23.78 22.47 10.13
C TRP A 44 24.60 23.28 11.14
N GLN A 45 24.21 24.53 11.40
CA GLN A 45 24.84 25.36 12.43
C GLN A 45 24.59 24.79 13.85
N SER A 46 23.44 24.16 14.07
CA SER A 46 23.10 23.51 15.34
C SER A 46 23.85 22.19 15.58
N GLN A 47 24.48 21.62 14.55
CA GLN A 47 25.23 20.35 14.63
C GLN A 47 26.39 20.43 15.63
N ALA A 48 27.07 21.57 15.74
CA ALA A 48 28.14 21.76 16.72
C ALA A 48 27.63 21.67 18.17
N ARG A 49 26.45 22.27 18.45
CA ARG A 49 25.79 22.19 19.76
C ARG A 49 25.24 20.79 20.04
N ALA A 50 24.63 20.15 19.05
CA ALA A 50 24.11 18.80 19.19
C ALA A 50 25.24 17.78 19.43
N LYS A 51 26.37 17.92 18.73
CA LYS A 51 27.57 17.09 18.94
C LYS A 51 28.18 17.29 20.33
N ALA A 52 28.14 18.51 20.88
CA ALA A 52 28.55 18.78 22.26
C ALA A 52 27.61 18.13 23.30
N ALA A 53 26.33 17.92 22.95
CA ALA A 53 25.35 17.18 23.74
C ALA A 53 25.34 15.66 23.45
N GLY A 54 26.29 15.15 22.65
CA GLY A 54 26.39 13.73 22.29
C GLY A 54 25.37 13.24 21.24
N ILE A 55 24.66 14.15 20.57
CA ILE A 55 23.63 13.84 19.57
C ILE A 55 24.18 14.16 18.18
N GLU A 56 24.32 13.14 17.33
CA GLU A 56 24.76 13.30 15.96
C GLU A 56 23.54 13.48 15.03
N LEU A 57 23.27 14.73 14.64
CA LEU A 57 22.11 15.07 13.79
C LEU A 57 22.26 14.57 12.34
N PHE A 58 23.50 14.45 11.86
CA PHE A 58 23.81 14.04 10.48
C PHE A 58 25.02 13.08 10.49
N PRO A 59 24.81 11.77 10.77
CA PRO A 59 25.89 10.79 10.82
C PRO A 59 26.45 10.52 9.40
N ASN A 60 27.78 10.47 9.29
CA ASN A 60 28.46 10.08 8.05
C ASN A 60 28.33 8.56 7.84
N THR A 61 27.78 8.13 6.71
CA THR A 61 27.51 6.72 6.40
C THR A 61 28.75 5.93 5.95
N SER A 62 29.96 6.44 6.17
CA SER A 62 31.22 5.83 5.70
C SER A 62 31.98 5.02 6.75
N SER A 63 31.45 4.85 7.96
CA SER A 63 32.11 4.03 9.00
C SER A 63 31.10 3.21 9.80
N VAL A 64 30.67 2.08 9.24
CA VAL A 64 30.11 0.99 10.03
C VAL A 64 30.80 -0.30 9.58
N SER A 65 31.84 -0.70 10.31
CA SER A 65 32.41 -2.05 10.24
C SER A 65 31.59 -2.98 11.16
N PRO A 66 31.28 -4.21 10.73
CA PRO A 66 30.54 -5.15 11.56
C PRO A 66 31.47 -5.85 12.55
N GLY A 67 31.18 -5.74 13.85
CA GLY A 67 31.64 -6.66 14.88
C GLY A 67 32.72 -6.14 15.84
N ILE A 68 32.33 -5.91 17.11
CA ILE A 68 32.79 -6.66 18.29
C ILE A 68 31.97 -6.18 19.51
N MET A 69 31.50 -7.17 20.25
CA MET A 69 30.58 -7.10 21.39
C MET A 69 31.33 -6.74 22.68
N GLY A 70 30.77 -5.85 23.51
CA GLY A 70 31.40 -5.45 24.78
C GLY A 70 30.51 -4.59 25.70
N SER A 71 29.48 -5.22 26.26
CA SER A 71 28.83 -4.97 27.58
C SER A 71 28.74 -3.53 28.14
N PHE A 72 27.54 -2.93 28.16
CA PHE A 72 26.97 -2.25 29.35
C PHE A 72 25.43 -2.12 29.23
N LYS A 73 24.75 -2.17 30.38
CA LYS A 73 23.34 -2.56 30.61
C LYS A 73 22.25 -1.57 30.12
N THR A 74 21.16 -2.10 29.55
CA THR A 74 19.88 -1.43 29.24
C THR A 74 18.91 -1.43 30.44
N PRO A 75 17.95 -0.48 30.49
CA PRO A 75 16.57 -0.73 30.02
C PRO A 75 16.07 0.46 29.15
N THR A 76 15.19 0.40 28.16
CA THR A 76 14.03 -0.45 27.86
C THR A 76 13.49 -0.07 26.45
N PHE A 77 12.64 -0.94 25.91
CA PHE A 77 11.72 -0.76 24.76
C PHE A 77 12.25 -0.93 23.31
N ARG A 78 12.03 -2.16 22.84
CA ARG A 78 12.06 -2.65 21.45
C ARG A 78 10.91 -2.06 20.62
N GLN A 79 11.22 -1.72 19.36
CA GLN A 79 10.36 -1.99 18.19
C GLN A 79 11.27 -2.64 17.10
N PRO A 80 10.76 -3.62 16.33
CA PRO A 80 11.59 -4.66 15.72
C PRO A 80 12.15 -4.27 14.35
N SER A 81 13.45 -4.45 14.15
CA SER A 81 14.07 -4.52 12.82
C SER A 81 13.86 -5.92 12.25
N PHE A 82 13.07 -6.03 11.19
CA PHE A 82 13.03 -7.22 10.33
C PHE A 82 14.44 -7.42 9.73
N LYS A 83 15.14 -8.48 10.13
CA LYS A 83 16.35 -8.94 9.44
C LYS A 83 15.91 -9.71 8.19
N SER A 84 16.49 -9.34 7.04
CA SER A 84 16.40 -10.13 5.81
C SER A 84 17.14 -11.46 5.99
N PRO A 85 16.64 -12.61 5.48
CA PRO A 85 17.14 -13.94 5.82
C PRO A 85 18.24 -14.46 4.91
N PHE A 86 19.01 -13.61 4.23
CA PHE A 86 20.06 -14.06 3.31
C PHE A 86 21.42 -13.51 3.75
N ASP A 87 22.17 -14.35 4.48
CA ASP A 87 23.62 -14.25 4.62
C ASP A 87 24.31 -15.17 3.59
N ASP A 88 25.47 -14.69 3.14
CA ASP A 88 26.68 -15.42 2.75
C ASP A 88 26.80 -16.20 1.43
N ASN A 89 25.89 -16.12 0.47
CA ASN A 89 26.21 -16.57 -0.91
C ASN A 89 25.45 -15.76 -1.97
N ASP A 90 25.93 -14.55 -2.25
CA ASP A 90 25.55 -13.80 -3.46
C ASP A 90 26.59 -14.08 -4.57
N PRO A 91 26.20 -14.67 -5.72
CA PRO A 91 27.10 -14.95 -6.84
C PRO A 91 27.54 -13.71 -7.64
N HIS A 92 27.23 -12.49 -7.17
CA HIS A 92 27.60 -11.23 -7.83
C HIS A 92 28.68 -10.40 -7.11
N SER A 93 29.46 -10.98 -6.19
CA SER A 93 30.66 -10.32 -5.67
C SER A 93 31.85 -10.49 -6.64
N ASP A 94 32.15 -9.47 -7.44
CA ASP A 94 33.37 -9.44 -8.26
C ASP A 94 34.61 -9.26 -7.36
N HIS A 95 35.31 -10.36 -7.08
CA HIS A 95 36.63 -10.35 -6.47
C HIS A 95 37.69 -9.94 -7.50
N ALA A 96 38.14 -8.69 -7.46
CA ALA A 96 39.42 -8.30 -8.03
C ALA A 96 40.55 -8.74 -7.08
N LYS A 97 41.38 -9.69 -7.54
CA LYS A 97 42.63 -10.08 -6.87
C LYS A 97 43.66 -8.98 -7.10
N ASP A 98 44.24 -8.45 -6.03
CA ASP A 98 45.54 -7.77 -6.10
C ASP A 98 46.54 -8.39 -5.13
N HIS A 99 47.70 -8.69 -5.69
CA HIS A 99 48.85 -9.31 -5.06
C HIS A 99 49.53 -8.35 -4.09
N HIS A 100 49.94 -8.89 -2.93
CA HIS A 100 50.84 -8.25 -1.98
C HIS A 100 52.26 -8.14 -2.55
N ASP A 101 52.88 -6.97 -2.42
CA ASP A 101 54.33 -6.81 -2.36
C ASP A 101 54.72 -5.78 -1.29
N ASP A 102 55.89 -5.99 -0.68
CA ASP A 102 56.25 -5.64 0.69
C ASP A 102 57.32 -4.53 0.77
N GLY A 103 57.30 -3.76 1.87
CA GLY A 103 58.50 -3.25 2.56
C GLY A 103 59.48 -2.21 1.96
N SER A 104 59.36 -0.97 2.47
CA SER A 104 60.45 -0.17 3.13
C SER A 104 61.36 0.83 2.35
N SER A 105 61.59 1.99 3.02
CA SER A 105 62.88 2.72 3.19
C SER A 105 63.12 4.13 2.55
N LYS A 106 63.17 5.14 3.44
CA LYS A 106 64.11 6.30 3.60
C LYS A 106 64.20 7.50 2.61
N LYS A 107 64.01 8.70 3.23
CA LYS A 107 64.83 9.95 3.27
C LYS A 107 64.72 11.11 2.23
N ASN A 108 64.36 12.28 2.81
CA ASN A 108 64.89 13.67 2.75
C ASN A 108 64.72 14.65 1.56
N GLU A 109 64.15 15.82 1.93
CA GLU A 109 64.50 17.25 1.61
C GLU A 109 64.39 17.77 0.16
N SER A 110 64.01 19.01 -0.17
CA SER A 110 63.58 20.27 0.49
C SER A 110 63.04 21.20 -0.63
N VAL A 111 62.12 22.14 -0.40
CA VAL A 111 62.24 23.64 -0.39
C VAL A 111 60.78 24.15 -0.61
N GLY A 112 60.17 25.16 0.01
CA GLY A 112 60.49 26.20 1.00
C GLY A 112 59.18 26.97 1.34
N GLY A 113 59.09 27.58 2.54
CA GLY A 113 57.96 28.43 3.02
C GLY A 113 57.92 29.81 2.33
N LEU A 114 57.27 30.90 2.78
CA LEU A 114 56.43 31.28 3.94
C LEU A 114 56.34 32.83 3.89
N PHE A 115 55.22 33.47 3.51
CA PHE A 115 54.80 34.89 3.79
C PHE A 115 53.40 35.04 3.12
N LYS A 116 52.23 35.21 3.76
CA LYS A 116 51.68 36.20 4.71
C LYS A 116 51.72 37.67 4.22
N ASN A 117 50.56 38.19 3.77
CA ASN A 117 49.79 39.31 4.39
C ASN A 117 49.11 40.31 3.41
N ASN A 118 47.78 40.43 3.57
CA ASN A 118 47.00 41.64 3.92
C ASN A 118 46.70 42.78 2.89
N PHE A 119 45.41 43.18 2.89
CA PHE A 119 44.84 44.54 2.76
C PHE A 119 44.93 45.33 1.44
N GLY A 120 43.79 45.90 1.00
CA GLY A 120 43.82 47.07 0.10
C GLY A 120 42.58 47.27 -0.77
N GLN A 121 41.79 48.27 -0.41
CA GLN A 121 40.58 48.81 -1.03
C GLN A 121 40.87 49.52 -2.38
N SER A 122 39.85 49.61 -3.26
CA SER A 122 39.40 50.83 -3.99
C SER A 122 39.36 50.83 -5.54
N LEU A 123 38.15 51.18 -6.04
CA LEU A 123 37.78 52.05 -7.18
C LEU A 123 37.86 51.62 -8.67
N GLY A 124 36.68 51.76 -9.33
CA GLY A 124 36.47 52.16 -10.74
C GLY A 124 36.16 51.01 -11.72
N SER A 125 35.16 51.03 -12.62
CA SER A 125 34.20 52.06 -13.09
C SER A 125 33.16 51.40 -14.04
N LYS A 126 31.93 51.97 -14.04
CA LYS A 126 30.81 52.08 -15.04
C LYS A 126 30.97 51.39 -16.43
N GLU A 127 29.97 50.80 -17.09
CA GLU A 127 28.67 51.29 -17.66
C GLU A 127 27.84 50.02 -18.04
N SER A 128 26.52 49.82 -17.88
CA SER A 128 25.26 50.55 -18.15
C SER A 128 24.55 50.16 -19.48
N VAL A 129 23.36 49.54 -19.33
CA VAL A 129 22.12 49.60 -20.15
C VAL A 129 21.92 48.69 -21.40
N HIS A 130 21.08 47.65 -21.22
CA HIS A 130 19.87 47.16 -21.96
C HIS A 130 19.52 47.71 -23.38
N PRO A 131 18.79 46.98 -24.28
CA PRO A 131 17.46 46.42 -23.97
C PRO A 131 16.98 45.14 -24.71
N GLU A 132 15.78 44.74 -24.30
CA GLU A 132 14.90 43.66 -24.76
C GLU A 132 14.65 43.62 -26.28
N THR A 133 14.52 42.41 -26.83
CA THR A 133 13.50 42.10 -27.84
C THR A 133 13.20 40.60 -27.84
N ASP A 134 11.96 40.28 -27.48
CA ASP A 134 11.27 38.99 -27.66
C ASP A 134 10.57 39.02 -29.05
N PRO A 135 9.69 38.07 -29.41
CA PRO A 135 9.87 36.77 -30.05
C PRO A 135 9.40 36.74 -31.53
N ALA A 136 9.80 35.66 -32.23
CA ALA A 136 9.27 35.14 -33.50
C ALA A 136 9.74 35.74 -34.85
N GLU A 137 9.94 34.81 -35.80
CA GLU A 137 10.12 34.89 -37.25
C GLU A 137 11.51 34.98 -37.91
N SER A 138 11.87 33.81 -38.47
CA SER A 138 12.36 33.57 -39.84
C SER A 138 13.88 33.45 -40.12
N SER A 139 14.25 32.20 -40.44
CA SER A 139 15.14 31.74 -41.52
C SER A 139 16.56 32.32 -41.66
N ALA A 140 17.57 31.51 -41.32
CA ALA A 140 18.54 31.00 -42.32
C ALA A 140 19.61 30.11 -41.64
N GLY A 141 19.75 28.90 -42.20
CA GLY A 141 20.80 27.89 -42.05
C GLY A 141 21.89 28.04 -40.99
N ASP A 142 21.90 27.10 -40.05
CA ASP A 142 23.14 26.41 -39.71
C ASP A 142 22.89 24.93 -39.43
N LYS A 143 23.72 24.07 -40.03
CA LYS A 143 23.65 22.61 -39.89
C LYS A 143 24.41 22.23 -38.61
N SER A 144 23.72 22.12 -37.48
CA SER A 144 24.29 21.47 -36.29
C SER A 144 23.59 20.14 -36.01
N GLU A 145 24.36 19.07 -36.10
CA GLU A 145 23.99 17.69 -35.78
C GLU A 145 23.22 17.59 -34.44
N THR A 146 22.01 17.04 -34.48
CA THR A 146 21.24 16.68 -33.30
C THR A 146 21.88 15.47 -32.61
N LYS A 147 22.71 15.73 -31.59
CA LYS A 147 23.14 14.67 -30.66
C LYS A 147 21.91 14.13 -29.92
N PRO A 148 21.72 12.81 -29.84
CA PRO A 148 20.58 12.23 -29.13
C PRO A 148 20.68 12.56 -27.63
N ILE A 149 19.55 12.94 -27.05
CA ILE A 149 19.36 13.14 -25.61
C ILE A 149 19.94 11.93 -24.87
N ASN A 150 20.94 12.18 -24.02
CA ASN A 150 21.55 11.15 -23.17
C ASN A 150 20.45 10.44 -22.38
N LYS A 151 20.15 9.18 -22.76
CA LYS A 151 19.36 8.28 -21.93
C LYS A 151 20.07 8.16 -20.59
N LEU A 152 19.38 8.49 -19.50
CA LEU A 152 19.88 8.28 -18.14
C LEU A 152 20.45 6.85 -18.02
N PRO A 153 21.63 6.67 -17.40
CA PRO A 153 22.24 5.36 -17.25
C PRO A 153 21.26 4.39 -16.56
N ARG A 154 21.24 3.12 -17.00
CA ARG A 154 20.31 2.07 -16.51
C ARG A 154 20.33 1.89 -14.98
N THR A 155 21.36 2.39 -14.31
CA THR A 155 21.60 2.34 -12.87
C THR A 155 21.28 3.65 -12.13
N PHE A 156 20.76 4.69 -12.78
CA PHE A 156 20.48 5.99 -12.15
C PHE A 156 19.54 5.89 -10.92
N ASN A 157 18.69 4.86 -10.90
CA ASN A 157 17.80 4.52 -9.77
C ASN A 157 18.22 3.26 -9.00
N ALA A 158 19.43 2.73 -9.20
CA ALA A 158 19.92 1.58 -8.44
C ALA A 158 19.84 1.90 -6.94
N ASN A 159 19.12 1.07 -6.19
CA ASN A 159 18.83 1.18 -4.75
C ASN A 159 17.90 2.33 -4.30
N ARG A 160 17.31 3.11 -5.21
CA ARG A 160 16.27 4.09 -4.85
C ARG A 160 14.88 3.45 -4.99
N ARG A 161 14.05 3.56 -3.95
CA ARG A 161 12.64 3.16 -4.03
C ARG A 161 11.94 4.00 -5.09
N VAL A 162 11.37 3.34 -6.10
CA VAL A 162 10.59 3.97 -7.15
C VAL A 162 9.11 3.99 -6.77
N SER A 163 8.41 5.07 -7.13
CA SER A 163 6.96 5.15 -6.95
C SER A 163 6.26 4.25 -7.95
N VAL A 164 5.20 3.56 -7.51
CA VAL A 164 4.29 2.80 -8.37
C VAL A 164 2.89 3.36 -8.23
N SER A 165 2.12 3.34 -9.32
CA SER A 165 0.72 3.74 -9.33
C SER A 165 -0.07 2.81 -10.26
N ALA A 166 -1.37 2.77 -10.08
CA ALA A 166 -2.30 2.08 -10.97
C ALA A 166 -3.27 3.10 -11.58
N GLU A 167 -4.02 2.67 -12.59
CA GLU A 167 -5.07 3.48 -13.19
C GLU A 167 -6.16 3.85 -12.15
N ALA A 168 -6.62 5.10 -12.22
CA ALA A 168 -7.75 5.55 -11.42
C ALA A 168 -9.05 4.93 -11.95
N MET A 169 -9.94 4.50 -11.05
CA MET A 169 -11.27 4.03 -11.38
C MET A 169 -12.30 4.89 -10.65
N ASN A 170 -13.38 5.25 -11.34
CA ASN A 170 -14.45 6.05 -10.76
C ASN A 170 -15.50 5.14 -10.08
N PRO A 171 -15.75 5.28 -8.76
CA PRO A 171 -16.75 4.47 -8.07
C PRO A 171 -18.18 4.63 -8.60
N ASP A 172 -18.52 5.76 -9.21
CA ASP A 172 -19.87 5.98 -9.73
C ASP A 172 -20.18 5.10 -10.96
N GLU A 173 -19.15 4.67 -11.70
CA GLU A 173 -19.34 3.72 -12.82
C GLU A 173 -19.83 2.35 -12.31
N PHE A 174 -19.52 1.99 -11.07
CA PHE A 174 -19.91 0.72 -10.46
C PHE A 174 -21.41 0.60 -10.19
N LYS A 175 -22.13 1.72 -10.12
CA LYS A 175 -23.60 1.73 -9.95
C LYS A 175 -24.33 1.38 -11.25
N SER A 176 -23.64 1.48 -12.38
CA SER A 176 -24.23 1.20 -13.68
C SER A 176 -24.12 -0.29 -13.99
N ASP A 177 -25.24 -0.90 -14.41
CA ASP A 177 -25.30 -2.32 -14.83
C ASP A 177 -24.65 -2.55 -16.22
N SER A 178 -23.81 -1.60 -16.65
CA SER A 178 -23.27 -1.52 -18.00
C SER A 178 -22.10 -2.46 -18.24
N TRP A 179 -21.32 -2.75 -17.19
CA TRP A 179 -20.18 -3.65 -17.26
C TRP A 179 -20.60 -5.04 -16.80
N LYS A 180 -20.36 -6.04 -17.64
CA LYS A 180 -20.50 -7.45 -17.28
C LYS A 180 -19.12 -8.11 -17.34
N PRO A 181 -18.75 -8.91 -16.32
CA PRO A 181 -17.50 -9.63 -16.35
C PRO A 181 -17.49 -10.54 -17.58
N PRO A 182 -16.34 -10.71 -18.25
CA PRO A 182 -16.18 -11.76 -19.26
C PRO A 182 -16.59 -13.10 -18.63
N VAL A 183 -17.35 -13.91 -19.36
CA VAL A 183 -17.74 -15.24 -18.91
C VAL A 183 -17.20 -16.24 -19.90
N ASN A 184 -16.40 -17.16 -19.40
CA ASN A 184 -15.95 -18.34 -20.10
C ASN A 184 -16.82 -19.56 -19.72
N ASP A 185 -16.84 -20.55 -20.59
CA ASP A 185 -17.45 -21.85 -20.32
C ASP A 185 -16.38 -22.81 -19.79
N LEU A 186 -16.03 -22.68 -18.52
CA LEU A 186 -15.11 -23.59 -17.83
C LEU A 186 -15.80 -24.91 -17.50
N ASN A 187 -15.16 -26.03 -17.85
CA ASN A 187 -15.61 -27.35 -17.44
C ASN A 187 -15.43 -27.53 -15.90
N PRO A 188 -16.23 -28.35 -15.21
CA PRO A 188 -16.15 -28.50 -13.75
C PRO A 188 -14.76 -28.91 -13.24
N GLN A 189 -14.05 -29.77 -13.98
CA GLN A 189 -12.68 -30.16 -13.66
C GLN A 189 -11.71 -28.98 -13.73
N GLN A 190 -11.74 -28.22 -14.84
CA GLN A 190 -10.89 -27.03 -15.02
C GLN A 190 -11.16 -25.98 -13.95
N ARG A 191 -12.43 -25.75 -13.61
CA ARG A 191 -12.82 -24.84 -12.53
C ARG A 191 -12.21 -25.26 -11.18
N GLY A 192 -12.20 -26.57 -10.91
CA GLY A 192 -11.60 -27.14 -9.70
C GLY A 192 -10.08 -26.97 -9.65
N GLU A 193 -9.39 -27.22 -10.75
CA GLU A 193 -7.92 -27.07 -10.84
C GLU A 193 -7.49 -25.60 -10.75
N LEU A 194 -8.10 -24.71 -11.53
CA LEU A 194 -7.83 -23.28 -11.48
C LEU A 194 -8.17 -22.66 -10.12
N GLY A 195 -9.26 -23.13 -9.49
CA GLY A 195 -9.63 -22.71 -8.14
C GLY A 195 -8.57 -23.06 -7.09
N LYS A 196 -7.89 -24.20 -7.24
CA LYS A 196 -6.76 -24.58 -6.37
C LYS A 196 -5.55 -23.69 -6.62
N THR A 197 -5.18 -23.43 -7.88
CA THR A 197 -4.03 -22.55 -8.16
C THR A 197 -4.28 -21.11 -7.70
N LEU A 198 -5.49 -20.58 -7.91
CA LEU A 198 -5.85 -19.23 -7.43
C LEU A 198 -5.82 -19.14 -5.90
N SER A 199 -6.28 -20.16 -5.17
CA SER A 199 -6.30 -20.10 -3.70
C SER A 199 -4.89 -20.13 -3.07
N LEU A 200 -3.89 -20.65 -3.78
CA LEU A 200 -2.49 -20.58 -3.35
C LEU A 200 -1.90 -19.16 -3.49
N ASN A 201 -2.44 -18.36 -4.41
CA ASN A 201 -1.91 -17.02 -4.68
C ASN A 201 -2.44 -15.99 -3.66
N PHE A 202 -1.52 -15.23 -3.07
CA PHE A 202 -1.82 -14.28 -2.00
C PHE A 202 -2.84 -13.19 -2.39
N LEU A 203 -2.92 -12.83 -3.68
CA LEU A 203 -3.86 -11.82 -4.17
C LEU A 203 -5.31 -12.29 -4.08
N PHE A 204 -5.55 -13.59 -4.25
CA PHE A 204 -6.90 -14.13 -4.36
C PHE A 204 -7.37 -14.80 -3.06
N GLN A 205 -6.48 -15.05 -2.11
CA GLN A 205 -6.83 -15.65 -0.81
C GLN A 205 -7.91 -14.85 -0.07
N GLN A 206 -7.81 -13.52 -0.09
CA GLN A 206 -8.70 -12.61 0.64
C GLN A 206 -10.01 -12.29 -0.09
N LEU A 207 -10.19 -12.77 -1.34
CA LEU A 207 -11.44 -12.58 -2.05
C LEU A 207 -12.55 -13.46 -1.46
N ASP A 208 -13.77 -12.92 -1.43
CA ASP A 208 -14.96 -13.70 -1.10
C ASP A 208 -15.28 -14.73 -2.19
N SER A 209 -16.12 -15.71 -1.86
CA SER A 209 -16.46 -16.82 -2.76
C SER A 209 -17.12 -16.35 -4.07
N ASN A 210 -17.92 -15.29 -4.04
CA ASN A 210 -18.58 -14.76 -5.22
C ASN A 210 -17.55 -14.09 -6.14
N SER A 211 -16.71 -13.19 -5.59
CA SER A 211 -15.61 -12.57 -6.34
C SER A 211 -14.65 -13.59 -6.92
N LYS A 212 -14.30 -14.66 -6.18
CA LYS A 212 -13.47 -15.78 -6.68
C LYS A 212 -14.13 -16.48 -7.86
N SER A 213 -15.44 -16.72 -7.77
CA SER A 213 -16.21 -17.34 -8.86
C SER A 213 -16.22 -16.46 -10.11
N THR A 214 -16.44 -15.14 -9.95
CA THR A 214 -16.40 -14.17 -11.05
C THR A 214 -15.01 -14.09 -11.68
N VAL A 215 -13.94 -14.09 -10.89
CA VAL A 215 -12.56 -14.12 -11.40
C VAL A 215 -12.31 -15.39 -12.22
N LEU A 216 -12.72 -16.56 -11.73
CA LEU A 216 -12.58 -17.82 -12.47
C LEU A 216 -13.29 -17.76 -13.82
N SER A 217 -14.53 -17.26 -13.83
CA SER A 217 -15.31 -17.08 -15.05
C SER A 217 -14.72 -16.04 -16.00
N ALA A 218 -13.95 -15.07 -15.50
CA ALA A 218 -13.32 -14.03 -16.30
C ALA A 218 -11.98 -14.44 -16.94
N LEU A 219 -11.45 -15.63 -16.65
CA LEU A 219 -10.21 -16.11 -17.23
C LEU A 219 -10.35 -16.38 -18.74
N ILE A 220 -9.37 -15.96 -19.53
CA ILE A 220 -9.38 -16.15 -20.99
C ILE A 220 -8.27 -17.12 -21.37
N LYS A 221 -8.62 -18.19 -22.09
CA LYS A 221 -7.64 -19.17 -22.58
C LYS A 221 -6.76 -18.56 -23.67
N LYS A 222 -5.44 -18.72 -23.54
CA LYS A 222 -4.41 -18.29 -24.50
C LYS A 222 -3.44 -19.43 -24.75
N ASN A 223 -3.17 -19.69 -26.03
CA ASN A 223 -2.23 -20.73 -26.46
C ASN A 223 -0.99 -20.07 -27.07
N PHE A 224 0.18 -20.60 -26.75
CA PHE A 224 1.47 -20.13 -27.23
C PHE A 224 2.25 -21.33 -27.77
N LEU A 225 2.85 -21.19 -28.95
CA LEU A 225 3.72 -22.22 -29.51
C LEU A 225 5.08 -22.19 -28.83
N LYS A 226 5.80 -23.31 -28.88
CA LYS A 226 7.20 -23.39 -28.45
C LYS A 226 8.02 -22.22 -29.00
N GLU A 227 8.94 -21.71 -28.17
CA GLU A 227 9.87 -20.59 -28.44
C GLU A 227 9.19 -19.21 -28.54
N THR A 228 7.90 -19.10 -28.24
CA THR A 228 7.19 -17.81 -28.20
C THR A 228 7.48 -17.08 -26.89
N GLU A 229 7.83 -15.79 -26.96
CA GLU A 229 7.87 -14.89 -25.79
C GLU A 229 6.45 -14.54 -25.36
N ILE A 230 6.03 -14.99 -24.17
CA ILE A 230 4.69 -14.74 -23.62
C ILE A 230 4.60 -13.33 -23.02
N ILE A 231 5.65 -12.95 -22.28
CA ILE A 231 5.85 -11.60 -21.73
C ILE A 231 7.32 -11.24 -21.82
N LYS A 232 7.62 -9.94 -21.96
CA LYS A 232 9.00 -9.46 -22.12
C LYS A 232 9.40 -8.51 -21.00
N GLN A 233 10.62 -8.69 -20.49
CA GLN A 233 11.19 -7.86 -19.43
C GLN A 233 11.19 -6.38 -19.84
N GLY A 234 10.76 -5.52 -18.92
CA GLY A 234 10.69 -4.08 -19.12
C GLY A 234 9.42 -3.57 -19.80
N GLU A 235 8.59 -4.45 -20.38
CA GLU A 235 7.31 -4.06 -20.95
C GLU A 235 6.26 -3.88 -19.86
N VAL A 236 5.23 -3.08 -20.15
CA VAL A 236 4.07 -2.92 -19.27
C VAL A 236 3.29 -4.22 -19.24
N GLY A 237 3.04 -4.74 -18.04
CA GLY A 237 2.29 -5.97 -17.87
C GLY A 237 0.80 -5.73 -17.67
N ASP A 238 -0.05 -6.29 -18.53
CA ASP A 238 -1.51 -6.14 -18.40
C ASP A 238 -2.24 -7.40 -17.90
N TYR A 239 -1.56 -8.54 -17.94
CA TYR A 239 -2.15 -9.85 -17.64
C TYR A 239 -1.42 -10.61 -16.54
N PHE A 240 -2.19 -11.38 -15.79
CA PHE A 240 -1.75 -12.50 -14.97
C PHE A 240 -2.04 -13.81 -15.69
N TYR A 241 -1.15 -14.80 -15.58
CA TYR A 241 -1.27 -16.07 -16.29
C TYR A 241 -1.20 -17.25 -15.33
N ILE A 242 -2.03 -18.27 -15.59
CA ILE A 242 -1.99 -19.58 -14.96
C ILE A 242 -1.70 -20.61 -16.04
N ILE A 243 -0.69 -21.45 -15.84
CA ILE A 243 -0.28 -22.49 -16.79
C ILE A 243 -1.23 -23.69 -16.62
N GLU A 244 -2.02 -23.99 -17.65
CA GLU A 244 -2.86 -25.20 -17.71
C GLU A 244 -2.02 -26.39 -18.17
N SER A 245 -1.24 -26.20 -19.24
CA SER A 245 -0.37 -27.24 -19.79
C SER A 245 0.85 -26.64 -20.46
N GLY A 246 2.01 -27.28 -20.29
CA GLY A 246 3.27 -26.93 -20.94
C GLY A 246 4.29 -26.32 -19.97
N VAL A 247 5.47 -25.99 -20.51
CA VAL A 247 6.61 -25.51 -19.73
C VAL A 247 6.99 -24.10 -20.17
N VAL A 248 7.18 -23.21 -19.20
CA VAL A 248 7.60 -21.81 -19.40
C VAL A 248 8.92 -21.56 -18.69
N ASP A 249 9.88 -21.03 -19.42
CA ASP A 249 11.19 -20.61 -18.91
C ASP A 249 11.22 -19.10 -18.68
N PHE A 250 11.81 -18.68 -17.54
CA PHE A 250 11.92 -17.29 -17.15
C PHE A 250 13.36 -16.81 -17.26
N TYR A 251 13.56 -15.65 -17.87
CA TYR A 251 14.86 -15.04 -18.11
C TYR A 251 14.90 -13.62 -17.53
N VAL A 252 15.98 -13.29 -16.85
CA VAL A 252 16.26 -11.92 -16.35
C VAL A 252 17.59 -11.49 -16.94
N ASN A 253 17.59 -10.36 -17.65
CA ASN A 253 18.77 -9.84 -18.34
C ASN A 253 19.42 -10.85 -19.30
N GLY A 254 18.62 -11.76 -19.88
CA GLY A 254 19.06 -12.83 -20.79
C GLY A 254 19.51 -14.12 -20.12
N SER A 255 19.65 -14.15 -18.79
CA SER A 255 20.00 -15.37 -18.04
C SER A 255 18.75 -16.10 -17.57
N LYS A 256 18.67 -17.41 -17.79
CA LYS A 256 17.55 -18.23 -17.30
C LYS A 256 17.60 -18.31 -15.78
N VAL A 257 16.54 -17.88 -15.12
CA VAL A 257 16.43 -17.83 -13.64
C VAL A 257 15.51 -18.89 -13.07
N ASN A 258 14.49 -19.33 -13.82
CA ASN A 258 13.51 -20.30 -13.34
C ASN A 258 12.78 -20.99 -14.50
N THR A 259 12.09 -22.09 -14.19
CA THR A 259 11.17 -22.80 -15.07
C THR A 259 9.91 -23.12 -14.29
N SER A 260 8.74 -23.00 -14.91
CA SER A 260 7.46 -23.40 -14.32
C SER A 260 6.62 -24.20 -15.30
N GLY A 261 5.83 -25.12 -14.76
CA GLY A 261 4.92 -25.96 -15.54
C GLY A 261 3.49 -25.88 -15.02
N ASP A 262 2.70 -26.87 -15.41
CA ASP A 262 1.28 -27.04 -15.12
C ASP A 262 0.93 -26.72 -13.65
N GLY A 263 -0.14 -25.95 -13.45
CA GLY A 263 -0.62 -25.54 -12.13
C GLY A 263 0.15 -24.37 -11.48
N SER A 264 1.19 -23.86 -12.13
CA SER A 264 1.92 -22.66 -11.70
C SER A 264 1.30 -21.38 -12.28
N SER A 265 1.61 -20.23 -11.67
CA SER A 265 1.12 -18.93 -12.13
C SER A 265 2.21 -17.87 -12.14
N PHE A 266 2.12 -16.87 -13.02
CA PHE A 266 3.10 -15.79 -13.11
C PHE A 266 2.48 -14.46 -13.54
N GLY A 267 3.18 -13.36 -13.23
CA GLY A 267 2.77 -12.02 -13.63
C GLY A 267 1.71 -11.38 -12.72
N GLU A 268 1.51 -11.89 -11.51
CA GLU A 268 0.50 -11.43 -10.54
C GLU A 268 0.62 -9.95 -10.15
N LEU A 269 1.84 -9.42 -10.02
CA LEU A 269 2.06 -8.02 -9.67
C LEU A 269 1.48 -7.04 -10.71
N ALA A 270 1.34 -7.49 -11.96
CA ALA A 270 0.71 -6.70 -13.02
C ALA A 270 -0.78 -6.45 -12.77
N LEU A 271 -1.44 -7.20 -11.88
CA LEU A 271 -2.82 -6.93 -11.50
C LEU A 271 -2.95 -5.78 -10.49
N MET A 272 -1.89 -5.50 -9.72
CA MET A 272 -1.93 -4.55 -8.61
C MET A 272 -1.60 -3.13 -9.03
N TYR A 273 -0.53 -2.97 -9.83
CA TYR A 273 -0.04 -1.66 -10.26
C TYR A 273 0.64 -1.74 -11.61
N ASN A 274 0.80 -0.58 -12.23
CA ASN A 274 1.55 -0.46 -13.47
C ASN A 274 3.04 -0.62 -13.17
N SER A 275 3.55 -1.84 -13.36
CA SER A 275 4.96 -2.17 -13.22
C SER A 275 5.49 -2.76 -14.53
N PRO A 276 6.72 -2.37 -14.94
CA PRO A 276 7.47 -3.13 -15.92
C PRO A 276 7.61 -4.59 -15.50
N ARG A 277 7.55 -5.52 -16.45
CA ARG A 277 7.82 -6.94 -16.19
C ARG A 277 9.25 -7.13 -15.70
N ALA A 278 9.42 -7.87 -14.60
CA ALA A 278 10.72 -8.14 -14.00
C ALA A 278 11.55 -9.16 -14.79
N ALA A 279 10.90 -10.03 -15.56
CA ALA A 279 11.52 -11.10 -16.33
C ALA A 279 10.79 -11.30 -17.67
N THR A 280 11.50 -11.83 -18.66
CA THR A 280 10.93 -12.36 -19.90
C THR A 280 10.50 -13.81 -19.65
N ALA A 281 9.29 -14.19 -20.07
CA ALA A 281 8.82 -15.57 -20.00
C ALA A 281 8.69 -16.14 -21.42
N VAL A 282 9.31 -17.27 -21.68
CA VAL A 282 9.38 -17.92 -23.00
C VAL A 282 8.79 -19.33 -22.91
N ALA A 283 7.95 -19.70 -23.87
CA ALA A 283 7.38 -21.03 -23.95
C ALA A 283 8.48 -22.06 -24.33
N ALA A 284 8.85 -22.95 -23.41
CA ALA A 284 9.83 -24.02 -23.65
C ALA A 284 9.22 -25.23 -24.39
N SER A 285 7.91 -25.42 -24.25
CA SER A 285 7.05 -26.32 -25.03
C SER A 285 5.89 -25.53 -25.66
N ASP A 286 4.98 -26.19 -26.36
CA ASP A 286 3.65 -25.60 -26.57
C ASP A 286 2.98 -25.41 -25.21
N VAL A 287 2.43 -24.22 -24.98
CA VAL A 287 1.92 -23.78 -23.68
C VAL A 287 0.48 -23.31 -23.83
N THR A 288 -0.39 -23.82 -22.97
CA THR A 288 -1.75 -23.34 -22.80
C THR A 288 -1.86 -22.67 -21.43
N CYS A 289 -2.31 -21.41 -21.42
CA CYS A 289 -2.48 -20.61 -20.22
C CYS A 289 -3.88 -20.03 -20.12
N TRP A 290 -4.30 -19.74 -18.90
CA TRP A 290 -5.45 -18.89 -18.59
C TRP A 290 -4.95 -17.51 -18.18
N ALA A 291 -5.45 -16.46 -18.84
CA ALA A 291 -5.04 -15.09 -18.61
C ALA A 291 -6.17 -14.27 -17.98
N LEU A 292 -5.84 -13.45 -16.98
CA LEU A 292 -6.72 -12.45 -16.38
C LEU A 292 -6.14 -11.06 -16.60
N ASP A 293 -6.92 -10.12 -17.13
CA ASP A 293 -6.47 -8.74 -17.31
C ASP A 293 -6.61 -7.91 -16.03
N ARG A 294 -5.75 -6.90 -15.89
CA ARG A 294 -5.72 -5.97 -14.75
C ARG A 294 -7.05 -5.25 -14.56
N ALA A 295 -7.65 -4.74 -15.63
CA ALA A 295 -8.85 -3.91 -15.55
C ALA A 295 -10.03 -4.72 -14.99
N THR A 296 -10.25 -5.93 -15.50
CA THR A 296 -11.25 -6.87 -15.03
C THR A 296 -11.01 -7.27 -13.57
N PHE A 297 -9.77 -7.62 -13.19
CA PHE A 297 -9.46 -7.98 -11.80
C PHE A 297 -9.75 -6.83 -10.83
N ARG A 298 -9.26 -5.62 -11.14
CA ARG A 298 -9.48 -4.42 -10.31
C ARG A 298 -10.96 -4.07 -10.22
N ARG A 299 -11.70 -4.17 -11.33
CA ARG A 299 -13.14 -3.93 -11.37
C ARG A 299 -13.88 -4.92 -10.48
N ILE A 300 -13.60 -6.23 -10.57
CA ILE A 300 -14.24 -7.24 -9.72
C ILE A 300 -13.96 -6.97 -8.23
N LEU A 301 -12.70 -6.69 -7.88
CA LEU A 301 -12.31 -6.41 -6.50
C LEU A 301 -13.00 -5.16 -5.94
N LEU A 302 -13.00 -4.07 -6.70
CA LEU A 302 -13.59 -2.80 -6.27
C LEU A 302 -15.12 -2.86 -6.28
N GLU A 303 -15.74 -3.56 -7.23
CA GLU A 303 -17.18 -3.77 -7.28
C GLU A 303 -17.70 -4.55 -6.09
N GLY A 304 -17.07 -5.69 -5.77
CA GLY A 304 -17.48 -6.51 -4.63
C GLY A 304 -17.40 -5.74 -3.32
N THR A 305 -16.31 -5.00 -3.11
CA THR A 305 -16.12 -4.16 -1.92
C THR A 305 -17.08 -2.97 -1.87
N PHE A 306 -17.33 -2.33 -3.01
CA PHE A 306 -18.26 -1.20 -3.13
C PHE A 306 -19.70 -1.64 -2.87
N ASN A 307 -20.18 -2.70 -3.55
CA ASN A 307 -21.53 -3.22 -3.40
C ASN A 307 -21.80 -3.67 -1.96
N ARG A 308 -20.84 -4.35 -1.33
CA ARG A 308 -20.93 -4.72 0.09
C ARG A 308 -21.06 -3.50 1.00
N ARG A 309 -20.31 -2.43 0.73
CA ARG A 309 -20.39 -1.19 1.50
C ARG A 309 -21.76 -0.52 1.35
N ILE A 310 -22.29 -0.43 0.12
CA ILE A 310 -23.62 0.15 -0.12
C ILE A 310 -24.71 -0.66 0.57
N MET A 311 -24.69 -1.98 0.44
CA MET A 311 -25.61 -2.89 1.11
C MET A 311 -25.63 -2.64 2.63
N TYR A 312 -24.45 -2.60 3.28
CA TYR A 312 -24.38 -2.31 4.71
C TYR A 312 -24.80 -0.89 5.06
N GLU A 313 -24.40 0.12 4.28
CA GLU A 313 -24.82 1.50 4.56
C GLU A 313 -26.34 1.64 4.51
N ASP A 314 -27.02 0.96 3.60
CA ASP A 314 -28.48 0.94 3.52
C ASP A 314 -29.10 0.16 4.69
N PHE A 315 -28.57 -1.02 5.02
CA PHE A 315 -29.02 -1.78 6.18
C PHE A 315 -28.86 -1.00 7.49
N LEU A 316 -27.73 -0.32 7.71
CA LEU A 316 -27.44 0.43 8.93
C LEU A 316 -28.32 1.69 9.09
N LYS A 317 -28.94 2.20 8.01
CA LYS A 317 -29.94 3.29 8.11
C LYS A 317 -31.22 2.82 8.81
N ASP A 318 -31.60 1.56 8.64
CA ASP A 318 -32.84 0.99 9.18
C ASP A 318 -32.70 0.57 10.66
N VAL A 319 -31.46 0.42 11.14
CA VAL A 319 -31.17 -0.02 12.51
C VAL A 319 -31.41 1.12 13.51
N LYS A 320 -32.48 1.00 14.31
CA LYS A 320 -32.93 2.04 15.26
C LYS A 320 -31.83 2.52 16.23
N VAL A 321 -30.99 1.61 16.73
CA VAL A 321 -29.92 1.97 17.69
C VAL A 321 -28.80 2.81 17.06
N LEU A 322 -28.69 2.78 15.73
CA LEU A 322 -27.64 3.48 14.97
C LEU A 322 -28.12 4.78 14.31
N LEU A 323 -29.38 5.19 14.53
CA LEU A 323 -29.95 6.42 13.95
C LEU A 323 -29.20 7.69 14.37
N GLY A 324 -28.54 7.66 15.54
CA GLY A 324 -27.72 8.77 16.03
C GLY A 324 -26.38 8.95 15.30
N LEU A 325 -25.99 8.02 14.43
CA LEU A 325 -24.73 8.11 13.69
C LEU A 325 -24.87 9.02 12.47
N THR A 326 -23.80 9.76 12.17
CA THR A 326 -23.66 10.50 10.91
C THR A 326 -23.42 9.54 9.73
N SER A 327 -23.59 10.02 8.49
CA SER A 327 -23.30 9.21 7.31
C SER A 327 -21.83 8.75 7.25
N GLN A 328 -20.88 9.59 7.70
CA GLN A 328 -19.46 9.23 7.72
C GLN A 328 -19.15 8.16 8.77
N GLU A 329 -19.79 8.21 9.94
CA GLU A 329 -19.63 7.20 10.99
C GLU A 329 -20.24 5.86 10.56
N ARG A 330 -21.45 5.86 9.99
CA ARG A 330 -22.06 4.66 9.41
C ARG A 330 -21.17 4.04 8.32
N SER A 331 -20.53 4.88 7.51
CA SER A 331 -19.64 4.41 6.44
C SER A 331 -18.36 3.74 6.97
N LYS A 332 -17.78 4.29 8.03
CA LYS A 332 -16.66 3.66 8.76
C LYS A 332 -17.09 2.33 9.40
N LEU A 333 -18.28 2.30 9.99
CA LEU A 333 -18.85 1.09 10.58
C LEU A 333 -19.11 0.00 9.52
N ALA A 334 -19.75 0.34 8.40
CA ALA A 334 -20.00 -0.55 7.28
C ALA A 334 -18.71 -1.20 6.75
N SER A 335 -17.60 -0.45 6.75
CA SER A 335 -16.29 -0.95 6.32
C SER A 335 -15.65 -1.94 7.30
N ALA A 336 -16.09 -1.95 8.57
CA ALA A 336 -15.58 -2.82 9.63
C ALA A 336 -16.46 -4.05 9.90
N LEU A 337 -17.64 -4.14 9.29
CA LEU A 337 -18.55 -5.27 9.44
C LEU A 337 -18.12 -6.47 8.59
N SER A 338 -18.40 -7.67 9.09
CA SER A 338 -18.23 -8.93 8.38
C SER A 338 -19.54 -9.72 8.35
N THR A 339 -19.84 -10.41 7.24
CA THR A 339 -21.04 -11.26 7.16
C THR A 339 -20.73 -12.65 7.71
N GLU A 340 -21.60 -13.15 8.59
CA GLU A 340 -21.62 -14.56 9.02
C GLU A 340 -23.01 -15.14 8.72
N ILE A 341 -23.05 -16.38 8.24
CA ILE A 341 -24.28 -17.07 7.81
C ILE A 341 -24.44 -18.31 8.67
N TYR A 342 -25.62 -18.49 9.24
CA TYR A 342 -25.95 -19.60 10.14
C TYR A 342 -27.15 -20.36 9.60
N SER A 343 -27.09 -21.69 9.68
CA SER A 343 -28.19 -22.57 9.27
C SER A 343 -29.24 -22.70 10.37
N ALA A 344 -30.46 -23.08 10.01
CA ALA A 344 -31.52 -23.34 10.99
C ALA A 344 -31.08 -24.37 12.06
N GLY A 345 -31.26 -24.03 13.33
CA GLY A 345 -30.87 -24.83 14.49
C GLY A 345 -29.44 -24.57 14.99
N GLU A 346 -28.63 -23.77 14.30
CA GLU A 346 -27.25 -23.48 14.69
C GLU A 346 -27.20 -22.45 15.83
N GLU A 347 -26.39 -22.73 16.86
CA GLU A 347 -26.16 -21.79 17.97
C GLU A 347 -25.12 -20.73 17.56
N ILE A 348 -25.54 -19.47 17.52
CA ILE A 348 -24.71 -18.34 17.10
C ILE A 348 -23.79 -17.88 18.24
N VAL A 349 -24.33 -17.86 19.45
CA VAL A 349 -23.59 -17.64 20.71
C VAL A 349 -24.20 -18.51 21.79
N THR A 350 -23.39 -19.00 22.72
CA THR A 350 -23.87 -19.83 23.83
C THR A 350 -23.71 -19.13 25.18
N GLU A 351 -24.65 -19.36 26.08
CA GLU A 351 -24.61 -18.81 27.44
C GLU A 351 -23.39 -19.31 28.22
N GLY A 352 -22.65 -18.36 28.81
CA GLY A 352 -21.44 -18.59 29.60
C GLY A 352 -20.13 -18.46 28.84
N GLU A 353 -20.16 -18.37 27.50
CA GLU A 353 -18.97 -18.11 26.70
C GLU A 353 -18.50 -16.65 26.78
N VAL A 354 -17.22 -16.41 26.53
CA VAL A 354 -16.68 -15.05 26.43
C VAL A 354 -17.13 -14.44 25.11
N GLY A 355 -17.77 -13.27 25.18
CA GLY A 355 -18.27 -12.57 24.01
C GLY A 355 -17.27 -11.58 23.43
N GLU A 356 -16.74 -11.84 22.23
CA GLU A 356 -15.78 -10.95 21.54
C GLU A 356 -16.36 -10.22 20.31
N LYS A 357 -17.63 -10.50 19.99
CA LYS A 357 -18.35 -9.96 18.82
C LYS A 357 -19.71 -9.38 19.20
N PHE A 358 -20.11 -8.34 18.48
CA PHE A 358 -21.45 -7.78 18.43
C PHE A 358 -22.13 -8.18 17.12
N TYR A 359 -23.43 -8.45 17.15
CA TYR A 359 -24.16 -9.00 16.01
C TYR A 359 -25.37 -8.14 15.67
N LEU A 360 -25.55 -7.86 14.38
CA LEU A 360 -26.70 -7.19 13.80
C LEU A 360 -27.40 -8.17 12.84
N ILE A 361 -28.71 -8.38 13.01
CA ILE A 361 -29.46 -9.33 12.17
C ILE A 361 -29.84 -8.65 10.86
N GLU A 362 -29.25 -9.10 9.77
CA GLU A 362 -29.51 -8.63 8.41
C GLU A 362 -30.75 -9.32 7.81
N SER A 363 -30.86 -10.63 8.02
CA SER A 363 -31.95 -11.46 7.54
C SER A 363 -32.16 -12.68 8.44
N GLY A 364 -33.38 -13.23 8.43
CA GLY A 364 -33.77 -14.37 9.24
C GLY A 364 -34.22 -13.98 10.66
N THR A 365 -34.42 -15.01 11.48
CA THR A 365 -34.92 -14.90 12.85
C THR A 365 -34.12 -15.78 13.80
N CYS A 366 -33.83 -15.27 14.98
CA CYS A 366 -33.11 -15.97 16.04
C CYS A 366 -33.99 -16.08 17.29
N VAL A 367 -33.87 -17.22 17.98
CA VAL A 367 -34.49 -17.48 19.27
C VAL A 367 -33.46 -17.29 20.37
N ILE A 368 -33.83 -16.56 21.42
CA ILE A 368 -33.01 -16.33 22.60
C ILE A 368 -33.51 -17.25 23.70
N SER A 369 -32.59 -18.03 24.28
CA SER A 369 -32.89 -18.94 25.39
C SER A 369 -31.87 -18.81 26.51
N LYS A 370 -32.29 -19.08 27.75
CA LYS A 370 -31.43 -19.03 28.94
C LYS A 370 -31.64 -20.26 29.81
N LYS A 371 -30.55 -20.80 30.35
CA LYS A 371 -30.55 -21.97 31.22
C LYS A 371 -31.41 -21.69 32.46
N GLY A 372 -32.40 -22.54 32.68
CA GLY A 372 -33.35 -22.44 33.80
C GLY A 372 -34.61 -21.60 33.52
N GLU A 373 -34.60 -20.73 32.51
CA GLU A 373 -35.76 -19.89 32.13
C GLU A 373 -36.41 -20.33 30.81
N GLY A 374 -35.70 -21.12 29.98
CA GLY A 374 -36.20 -21.58 28.69
C GLY A 374 -36.08 -20.49 27.61
N VAL A 375 -37.02 -20.46 26.66
CA VAL A 375 -37.05 -19.45 25.59
C VAL A 375 -37.58 -18.13 26.14
N ILE A 376 -36.77 -17.08 26.01
CA ILE A 376 -37.05 -15.75 26.57
C ILE A 376 -37.61 -14.79 25.51
N GLY A 377 -37.33 -15.04 24.23
CA GLY A 377 -37.83 -14.21 23.14
C GLY A 377 -37.28 -14.57 21.77
N GLU A 378 -37.74 -13.83 20.77
CA GLU A 378 -37.37 -13.99 19.37
C GLU A 378 -37.01 -12.62 18.78
N ILE A 379 -35.93 -12.57 18.00
CA ILE A 379 -35.43 -11.34 17.37
C ILE A 379 -35.16 -11.58 15.87
N GLY A 380 -35.43 -10.58 15.04
CA GLY A 380 -35.26 -10.67 13.60
C GLY A 380 -34.56 -9.46 13.00
N LYS A 381 -34.70 -9.29 11.68
CA LYS A 381 -34.07 -8.21 10.91
C LYS A 381 -34.12 -6.84 11.60
N GLY A 382 -32.97 -6.16 11.63
CA GLY A 382 -32.81 -4.82 12.21
C GLY A 382 -32.66 -4.80 13.74
N LYS A 383 -32.74 -5.96 14.40
CA LYS A 383 -32.36 -6.15 15.81
C LYS A 383 -30.90 -6.57 15.92
N TYR A 384 -30.40 -6.59 17.16
CA TYR A 384 -29.02 -6.90 17.48
C TYR A 384 -28.95 -7.76 18.75
N PHE A 385 -27.78 -8.33 19.01
CA PHE A 385 -27.46 -9.00 20.26
C PHE A 385 -25.96 -9.03 20.51
N GLY A 386 -25.59 -9.37 21.75
CA GLY A 386 -24.21 -9.55 22.16
C GLY A 386 -23.50 -8.28 22.64
N GLU A 387 -24.23 -7.18 22.78
CA GLU A 387 -23.77 -5.90 23.31
C GLU A 387 -23.36 -5.98 24.78
N VAL A 388 -24.11 -6.70 25.62
CA VAL A 388 -23.88 -6.78 27.08
C VAL A 388 -22.49 -7.32 27.40
N ALA A 389 -22.07 -8.37 26.68
CA ALA A 389 -20.76 -8.99 26.87
C ALA A 389 -19.60 -8.03 26.56
N LEU A 390 -19.79 -7.10 25.61
CA LEU A 390 -18.78 -6.13 25.21
C LEU A 390 -18.83 -4.84 26.05
N LEU A 391 -19.99 -4.48 26.58
CA LEU A 391 -20.18 -3.30 27.41
C LEU A 391 -19.62 -3.50 28.83
N ASN A 392 -19.87 -4.66 29.41
CA ASN A 392 -19.61 -4.94 30.83
C ASN A 392 -18.49 -5.96 31.06
N ASP A 393 -17.82 -6.42 29.99
CA ASP A 393 -16.83 -7.51 30.04
C ASP A 393 -17.36 -8.77 30.74
N LEU A 394 -18.65 -9.08 30.54
CA LEU A 394 -19.33 -10.24 31.09
C LEU A 394 -19.40 -11.40 30.08
N PRO A 395 -19.51 -12.66 30.54
CA PRO A 395 -19.87 -13.77 29.68
C PRO A 395 -21.23 -13.54 28.99
N ARG A 396 -21.50 -14.28 27.92
CA ARG A 396 -22.80 -14.30 27.25
C ARG A 396 -23.89 -14.69 28.25
N GLN A 397 -24.93 -13.85 28.36
CA GLN A 397 -26.01 -14.01 29.35
C GLN A 397 -27.14 -14.95 28.88
N ALA A 398 -27.15 -15.29 27.60
CA ALA A 398 -28.15 -16.16 26.98
C ALA A 398 -27.55 -16.82 25.72
N THR A 399 -28.11 -17.97 25.34
CA THR A 399 -27.84 -18.64 24.06
C THR A 399 -28.74 -18.05 22.99
N VAL A 400 -28.19 -17.77 21.81
CA VAL A 400 -28.94 -17.32 20.64
C VAL A 400 -28.81 -18.37 19.55
N THR A 401 -29.94 -18.92 19.11
CA THR A 401 -30.01 -19.99 18.10
C THR A 401 -30.74 -19.49 16.86
N ALA A 402 -30.24 -19.82 15.67
CA ALA A 402 -30.88 -19.51 14.41
C ALA A 402 -32.17 -20.33 14.25
N ALA A 403 -33.33 -19.68 14.10
CA ALA A 403 -34.61 -20.37 13.90
C ALA A 403 -34.79 -20.83 12.44
N ASN A 404 -34.26 -20.04 11.52
CA ASN A 404 -34.19 -20.30 10.07
C ASN A 404 -32.77 -19.99 9.57
N ASN A 405 -32.56 -19.88 8.26
CA ASN A 405 -31.28 -19.42 7.75
C ASN A 405 -31.10 -17.93 8.07
N VAL A 406 -30.13 -17.64 8.94
CA VAL A 406 -29.87 -16.29 9.46
C VAL A 406 -28.60 -15.75 8.84
N ILE A 407 -28.66 -14.49 8.43
CA ILE A 407 -27.50 -13.71 7.99
C ILE A 407 -27.29 -12.59 9.01
N VAL A 408 -26.11 -12.53 9.61
CA VAL A 408 -25.74 -11.48 10.56
C VAL A 408 -24.51 -10.71 10.08
N ALA A 409 -24.50 -9.41 10.37
CA ALA A 409 -23.32 -8.58 10.28
C ALA A 409 -22.64 -8.53 11.67
N THR A 410 -21.36 -8.88 11.74
CA THR A 410 -20.60 -8.95 12.98
C THR A 410 -19.57 -7.83 13.08
N LEU A 411 -19.39 -7.32 14.31
CA LEU A 411 -18.41 -6.31 14.67
C LEU A 411 -17.59 -6.81 15.85
N GLY A 412 -16.26 -6.88 15.70
CA GLY A 412 -15.38 -7.28 16.79
C GLY A 412 -15.32 -6.24 17.92
N LYS A 413 -14.90 -6.66 19.12
CA LYS A 413 -14.77 -5.81 20.33
C LYS A 413 -14.01 -4.49 20.10
N SER A 414 -12.92 -4.52 19.34
CA SER A 414 -12.12 -3.31 19.01
C SER A 414 -12.89 -2.35 18.09
N GLY A 415 -13.67 -2.88 17.15
CA GLY A 415 -14.57 -2.10 16.30
C GLY A 415 -15.74 -1.52 17.09
N PHE A 416 -16.34 -2.32 17.97
CA PHE A 416 -17.46 -1.93 18.83
C PHE A 416 -17.12 -0.71 19.70
N THR A 417 -15.98 -0.76 20.39
CA THR A 417 -15.53 0.32 21.28
C THR A 417 -15.12 1.59 20.52
N ARG A 418 -14.53 1.46 19.34
CA ARG A 418 -13.98 2.60 18.58
C ARG A 418 -14.98 3.25 17.62
N LEU A 419 -15.92 2.49 17.06
CA LEU A 419 -16.72 2.91 15.90
C LEU A 419 -18.19 3.22 16.21
N LEU A 420 -18.73 2.73 17.33
CA LEU A 420 -20.15 2.96 17.66
C LEU A 420 -20.44 4.35 18.21
N GLY A 421 -19.43 5.07 18.71
CA GLY A 421 -19.57 6.48 19.11
C GLY A 421 -20.83 6.72 19.98
N PRO A 422 -21.72 7.67 19.61
CA PRO A 422 -22.95 7.97 20.36
C PRO A 422 -23.94 6.80 20.49
N ALA A 423 -23.91 5.82 19.58
CA ALA A 423 -24.80 4.66 19.68
C ALA A 423 -24.50 3.80 20.91
N LEU A 424 -23.28 3.88 21.46
CA LEU A 424 -22.90 3.19 22.68
C LEU A 424 -23.73 3.65 23.89
N ASP A 425 -24.08 4.93 23.95
CA ASP A 425 -24.90 5.46 25.04
C ASP A 425 -26.35 4.97 24.96
N VAL A 426 -26.86 4.77 23.74
CA VAL A 426 -28.19 4.18 23.53
C VAL A 426 -28.20 2.72 23.94
N LEU A 427 -27.14 1.97 23.59
CA LEU A 427 -26.97 0.58 23.99
C LEU A 427 -26.90 0.44 25.52
N ARG A 428 -26.13 1.30 26.20
CA ARG A 428 -26.03 1.32 27.67
C ARG A 428 -27.36 1.58 28.36
N LYS A 429 -28.19 2.47 27.81
CA LYS A 429 -29.53 2.75 28.37
C LYS A 429 -30.51 1.59 28.23
N GLN A 430 -30.26 0.67 27.29
CA GLN A 430 -31.10 -0.49 27.01
C GLN A 430 -30.52 -1.77 27.61
N ASP A 431 -29.42 -1.68 28.37
CA ASP A 431 -28.76 -2.81 29.00
C ASP A 431 -29.61 -3.34 30.16
N PRO A 432 -30.11 -4.59 30.08
CA PRO A 432 -30.93 -5.19 31.14
C PRO A 432 -30.12 -5.52 32.41
N THR A 433 -28.79 -5.44 32.36
CA THR A 433 -27.90 -5.70 33.51
C THR A 433 -27.43 -4.43 34.23
N ALA A 434 -27.70 -3.26 33.66
CA ALA A 434 -27.38 -1.98 34.28
C ALA A 434 -28.44 -1.62 35.34
N ASN A 435 -28.17 -2.00 36.59
CA ASN A 435 -28.93 -1.55 37.77
C ASN A 435 -28.59 -0.10 38.15
#